data_AF-A0A8J7ZQW4-F1
#
_entry.id   AF-A0A8J7ZQW4-F1
#
_cell.length_a   1.000
_cell.length_b   1.000
_cell.length_c   1.000
_cell.angle_alpha   90.00
_cell.angle_beta   90.00
_cell.angle_gamma   90.00
#
_symmetry.space_group_name_H-M   'P 1'
#
loop_
_entity.id
_entity.type
_entity.pdbx_description
1 polymer ?
#
loop_
_entity_poly.entity_id
_entity_poly.type
_entity_poly.pdbx_seq_one_letter_code
_entity_poly.pdbx_strand_id
1 'polypeptide(L)'
;MDDQRTVRARSWTHAQELLYEDSWNPAINRFRTSYAYRGHASADAYLRTSLARLGPDASHGAAIEGDVLRNFTKYAGDRSLSSASVWRRLSVAQHHGLPTRLLDWTFSPLVGLHFATADLDRLDEDGAVWVVDVDEAASKLPSELRDSLDTAHVFTTDDLTESAATLGEFDRLFDAADADPAPVFFEPPSLDERIVNQFALFSVLPGPERHLGDWLRDHPDCYRKVVIPSDVKMEIRDKLDAANITERMLFPGLDGLADWLERYYTPVDGDQVSAPDNEHQGSPSDREK
;
A
#
# COMPACT_ATOMS: atom_id res chain seq x y z
N MET A 1 -22.17 -6.72 2.15
CA MET A 1 -22.24 -7.62 0.98
C MET A 1 -20.87 -8.27 0.93
N ASP A 2 -20.81 -9.54 1.31
CA ASP A 2 -19.56 -10.22 1.64
C ASP A 2 -18.74 -10.38 0.35
N ASP A 3 -17.62 -9.68 0.28
CA ASP A 3 -16.68 -9.76 -0.83
C ASP A 3 -15.99 -11.11 -0.76
N GLN A 4 -16.19 -11.97 -1.76
CA GLN A 4 -15.70 -13.35 -1.79
C GLN A 4 -14.16 -13.46 -1.64
N ARG A 5 -13.43 -12.36 -1.82
CA ARG A 5 -11.97 -12.27 -1.67
C ARG A 5 -11.52 -11.68 -0.33
N THR A 6 -12.46 -11.43 0.59
CA THR A 6 -12.14 -11.00 1.95
C THR A 6 -11.95 -12.21 2.87
N VAL A 7 -10.75 -12.31 3.45
CA VAL A 7 -10.37 -13.34 4.41
C VAL A 7 -9.99 -12.69 5.74
N ARG A 8 -10.25 -13.37 6.86
CA ARG A 8 -10.03 -12.81 8.20
C ARG A 8 -8.91 -13.57 8.92
N ALA A 9 -7.88 -12.84 9.34
CA ALA A 9 -6.81 -13.38 10.16
C ALA A 9 -7.34 -13.84 11.53
N ARG A 10 -6.61 -14.73 12.19
CA ARG A 10 -6.97 -15.28 13.52
C ARG A 10 -5.86 -15.14 14.56
N SER A 11 -4.65 -14.86 14.09
CA SER A 11 -3.44 -14.69 14.89
C SER A 11 -2.37 -14.10 13.97
N TRP A 12 -1.25 -13.68 14.54
CA TRP A 12 -0.05 -13.33 13.77
C TRP A 12 0.36 -14.40 12.75
N THR A 13 0.38 -15.68 13.14
CA THR A 13 0.83 -16.77 12.25
C THR A 13 -0.12 -16.94 11.07
N HIS A 14 -1.43 -16.93 11.32
CA HIS A 14 -2.43 -17.04 10.25
C HIS A 14 -2.40 -15.81 9.34
N ALA A 15 -2.15 -14.61 9.88
CA ALA A 15 -1.97 -13.40 9.06
C ALA A 15 -0.78 -13.55 8.10
N GLN A 16 0.35 -14.09 8.56
CA GLN A 16 1.49 -14.36 7.68
C GLN A 16 1.15 -15.39 6.60
N GLU A 17 0.48 -16.50 6.95
CA GLU A 17 0.05 -17.50 5.96
C GLU A 17 -0.80 -16.88 4.85
N LEU A 18 -1.79 -16.05 5.20
CA LEU A 18 -2.65 -15.35 4.23
C LEU A 18 -1.89 -14.32 3.37
N LEU A 19 -0.89 -13.64 3.94
CA LEU A 19 -0.12 -12.64 3.20
C LEU A 19 0.90 -13.28 2.25
N TYR A 20 1.48 -14.43 2.61
CA TYR A 20 2.45 -15.17 1.80
C TYR A 20 1.83 -16.30 0.95
N GLU A 21 0.50 -16.40 0.93
CA GLU A 21 -0.24 -17.33 0.06
C GLU A 21 0.25 -17.22 -1.40
N ASP A 22 0.32 -18.34 -2.10
CA ASP A 22 0.78 -18.44 -3.50
C ASP A 22 2.18 -17.87 -3.80
N SER A 23 3.04 -17.76 -2.79
CA SER A 23 4.41 -17.27 -2.98
C SER A 23 5.33 -18.20 -3.77
N TRP A 24 4.99 -19.47 -3.99
CA TRP A 24 5.82 -20.39 -4.76
C TRP A 24 5.73 -20.10 -6.28
N ASN A 25 6.85 -19.67 -6.86
CA ASN A 25 6.97 -19.48 -8.30
C ASN A 25 7.70 -20.68 -8.95
N PRO A 26 7.00 -21.54 -9.71
CA PRO A 26 7.59 -22.72 -10.32
C PRO A 26 8.53 -22.39 -11.49
N ALA A 27 8.38 -21.24 -12.16
CA ALA A 27 9.22 -20.86 -13.29
C ALA A 27 10.68 -20.61 -12.85
N ILE A 28 10.87 -20.14 -11.62
CA ILE A 28 12.20 -19.87 -11.05
C ILE A 28 12.56 -20.76 -9.85
N ASN A 29 11.66 -21.64 -9.41
CA ASN A 29 11.82 -22.51 -8.24
C ASN A 29 12.15 -21.74 -6.95
N ARG A 30 11.47 -20.62 -6.69
CA ARG A 30 11.68 -19.80 -5.50
C ARG A 30 10.37 -19.28 -4.94
N PHE A 31 10.39 -18.93 -3.66
CA PHE A 31 9.31 -18.15 -3.04
C PHE A 31 9.45 -16.67 -3.43
N ARG A 32 8.68 -16.24 -4.42
CA ARG A 32 8.60 -14.84 -4.90
C ARG A 32 7.19 -14.56 -5.41
N THR A 33 6.56 -13.54 -4.83
CA THR A 33 5.25 -13.02 -5.23
C THR A 33 5.41 -11.78 -6.10
N SER A 34 4.44 -11.53 -6.98
CA SER A 34 4.17 -10.26 -7.67
C SER A 34 3.28 -9.32 -6.84
N TYR A 35 3.17 -9.55 -5.53
CA TYR A 35 2.16 -8.88 -4.71
C TYR A 35 2.60 -7.51 -4.21
N ALA A 36 1.67 -6.55 -4.31
CA ALA A 36 1.71 -5.26 -3.65
C ALA A 36 0.74 -5.26 -2.46
N TYR A 37 1.19 -4.72 -1.33
CA TYR A 37 0.44 -4.69 -0.07
C TYR A 37 0.10 -3.25 0.32
N ARG A 38 -1.11 -3.01 0.83
CA ARG A 38 -1.50 -1.72 1.43
C ARG A 38 -2.31 -1.93 2.70
N GLY A 39 -1.74 -1.50 3.82
CA GLY A 39 -2.39 -1.54 5.13
C GLY A 39 -3.30 -0.36 5.39
N HIS A 40 -4.39 -0.61 6.08
CA HIS A 40 -5.31 0.39 6.60
C HIS A 40 -5.73 0.04 8.02
N ALA A 41 -5.70 1.03 8.92
CA ALA A 41 -6.16 0.87 10.30
C ALA A 41 -7.66 0.48 10.39
N SER A 42 -8.45 0.80 9.36
CA SER A 42 -9.85 0.36 9.19
C SER A 42 -9.97 -0.76 8.17
N ALA A 43 -10.75 -1.79 8.47
CA ALA A 43 -11.22 -2.73 7.49
C ALA A 43 -12.17 -2.05 6.49
N ASP A 44 -12.96 -1.06 6.91
CA ASP A 44 -13.88 -0.33 6.03
C ASP A 44 -13.23 0.77 5.21
N ALA A 45 -11.91 0.97 5.35
CA ALA A 45 -11.19 1.97 4.58
C ALA A 45 -11.26 1.61 3.09
N TYR A 46 -11.75 2.57 2.32
CA TYR A 46 -11.93 2.42 0.90
C TYR A 46 -10.74 3.04 0.14
N LEU A 47 -10.29 2.37 -0.93
CA LEU A 47 -9.09 2.73 -1.70
C LEU A 47 -9.31 3.98 -2.58
N ARG A 48 -9.41 5.14 -1.93
CA ARG A 48 -9.47 6.46 -2.56
C ARG A 48 -8.13 7.16 -2.50
N THR A 49 -7.79 7.87 -3.56
CA THR A 49 -6.60 8.73 -3.62
C THR A 49 -6.76 9.93 -2.69
N SER A 50 -5.66 10.57 -2.30
CA SER A 50 -5.71 11.82 -1.52
C SER A 50 -6.35 12.96 -2.31
N LEU A 51 -6.13 12.99 -3.63
CA LEU A 51 -6.78 13.93 -4.52
C LEU A 51 -8.30 13.75 -4.56
N ALA A 52 -8.81 12.52 -4.66
CA ALA A 52 -10.25 12.26 -4.67
C ALA A 52 -10.95 12.61 -3.33
N ARG A 53 -10.18 12.81 -2.25
CA ARG A 53 -10.67 13.31 -0.96
C ARG A 53 -10.68 14.84 -0.86
N LEU A 54 -10.11 15.55 -1.84
CA LEU A 54 -10.19 17.01 -1.89
C LEU A 54 -11.57 17.41 -2.40
N GLY A 55 -12.46 17.74 -1.47
CA GLY A 55 -13.78 18.26 -1.77
C GLY A 55 -14.92 17.28 -1.49
N PRO A 56 -16.16 17.67 -1.83
CA PRO A 56 -17.35 16.87 -1.54
C PRO A 56 -17.43 15.59 -2.39
N ASP A 57 -16.80 15.58 -3.56
CA ASP A 57 -16.73 14.45 -4.47
C ASP A 57 -15.38 14.44 -5.23
N ALA A 58 -15.12 13.32 -5.89
CA ALA A 58 -13.85 13.10 -6.59
C ALA A 58 -13.64 14.03 -7.80
N SER A 59 -14.71 14.63 -8.34
CA SER A 59 -14.63 15.53 -9.49
C SER A 59 -13.96 16.87 -9.13
N HIS A 60 -14.09 17.31 -7.87
CA HIS A 60 -13.41 18.51 -7.40
C HIS A 60 -11.88 18.35 -7.49
N GLY A 61 -11.35 17.28 -6.90
CA GLY A 61 -9.92 16.95 -6.96
C GLY A 61 -9.43 16.83 -8.41
N ALA A 62 -10.18 16.10 -9.24
CA ALA A 62 -9.90 15.96 -10.67
C ALA A 62 -9.75 17.31 -11.40
N ALA A 63 -10.66 18.26 -11.12
CA ALA A 63 -10.66 19.56 -11.77
C ALA A 63 -9.45 20.44 -11.38
N ILE A 64 -8.88 20.24 -10.19
CA ILE A 64 -7.79 21.09 -9.66
C ILE A 64 -6.41 20.44 -9.70
N GLU A 65 -6.31 19.16 -10.07
CA GLU A 65 -5.05 18.40 -10.03
C GLU A 65 -3.90 19.11 -10.75
N GLY A 66 -4.16 19.55 -11.98
CA GLY A 66 -3.17 20.24 -12.80
C GLY A 66 -2.64 21.51 -12.12
N ASP A 67 -3.51 22.25 -11.43
CA ASP A 67 -3.15 23.48 -10.73
C ASP A 67 -2.43 23.22 -9.41
N VAL A 68 -2.85 22.19 -8.67
CA VAL A 68 -2.18 21.72 -7.44
C VAL A 68 -0.74 21.33 -7.76
N LEU A 69 -0.53 20.46 -8.76
CA LEU A 69 0.81 20.00 -9.13
C LEU A 69 1.67 21.12 -9.72
N ARG A 70 1.07 22.00 -10.55
CA ARG A 70 1.75 23.16 -11.13
C ARG A 70 2.22 24.13 -10.05
N ASN A 71 1.37 24.45 -9.07
CA ASN A 71 1.72 25.34 -7.98
C ASN A 71 2.77 24.71 -7.07
N PHE A 72 2.65 23.44 -6.72
CA PHE A 72 3.68 22.74 -5.95
C PHE A 72 5.05 22.85 -6.63
N THR A 73 5.12 22.53 -7.92
CA THR A 73 6.36 22.62 -8.70
C THR A 73 6.92 24.05 -8.75
N LYS A 74 6.05 25.04 -8.95
CA LYS A 74 6.44 26.46 -9.02
C LYS A 74 7.00 26.98 -7.69
N TYR A 75 6.37 26.61 -6.57
CA TYR A 75 6.70 27.14 -5.24
C TYR A 75 7.72 26.30 -4.47
N ALA A 76 7.97 25.05 -4.89
CA ALA A 76 9.02 24.22 -4.30
C ALA A 76 10.42 24.86 -4.42
N GLY A 77 10.62 25.78 -5.37
CA GLY A 77 11.90 26.48 -5.57
C GLY A 77 13.03 25.60 -6.12
N ASP A 78 12.78 24.29 -6.27
CA ASP A 78 13.72 23.33 -6.84
C ASP A 78 13.64 23.33 -8.38
N ARG A 79 14.71 23.79 -9.01
CA ARG A 79 14.85 23.78 -10.48
C ARG A 79 14.89 22.36 -11.05
N SER A 80 15.39 21.38 -10.28
CA SER A 80 15.47 19.98 -10.69
C SER A 80 14.06 19.39 -10.87
N LEU A 81 13.12 19.80 -10.01
CA LEU A 81 11.73 19.38 -10.04
C LEU A 81 10.97 20.05 -11.19
N SER A 82 11.28 21.32 -11.48
CA SER A 82 10.68 22.07 -12.58
C SER A 82 10.93 21.43 -13.95
N SER A 83 12.13 20.88 -14.17
CA SER A 83 12.51 20.17 -15.41
C SER A 83 12.21 18.67 -15.39
N ALA A 84 11.72 18.11 -14.28
CA ALA A 84 11.47 16.69 -14.16
C ALA A 84 10.27 16.22 -15.00
N SER A 85 10.15 14.92 -15.23
CA SER A 85 8.95 14.33 -15.81
C SER A 85 7.72 14.53 -14.89
N VAL A 86 6.51 14.40 -15.45
CA VAL A 86 5.29 14.50 -14.65
C VAL A 86 5.25 13.43 -13.55
N TRP A 87 5.72 12.22 -13.85
CA TRP A 87 5.77 11.09 -12.93
C TRP A 87 6.71 11.35 -11.76
N ARG A 88 7.93 11.85 -12.02
CA ARG A 88 8.86 12.24 -10.95
C ARG A 88 8.29 13.38 -10.09
N ARG A 89 7.66 14.38 -10.70
CA ARG A 89 6.99 15.45 -9.94
C ARG A 89 5.87 14.93 -9.05
N LEU A 90 5.07 14.00 -9.56
CA LEU A 90 3.96 13.40 -8.84
C LEU A 90 4.45 12.54 -7.67
N SER A 91 5.50 11.75 -7.86
CA SER A 91 6.14 10.96 -6.79
C SER A 91 6.68 11.85 -5.67
N VAL A 92 7.36 12.95 -6.01
CA VAL A 92 7.86 13.92 -5.02
C VAL A 92 6.71 14.62 -4.31
N ALA A 93 5.67 15.02 -5.03
CA ALA A 93 4.50 15.65 -4.46
C ALA A 93 3.79 14.74 -3.44
N GLN A 94 3.55 13.48 -3.81
CA GLN A 94 2.95 12.47 -2.93
C GLN A 94 3.81 12.22 -1.69
N HIS A 95 5.13 12.13 -1.88
CA HIS A 95 6.08 11.93 -0.78
C HIS A 95 6.01 13.04 0.28
N HIS A 96 5.84 14.30 -0.15
CA HIS A 96 5.65 15.46 0.73
C HIS A 96 4.20 15.67 1.20
N GLY A 97 3.30 14.71 0.97
CA GLY A 97 1.92 14.75 1.44
C GLY A 97 1.00 15.65 0.63
N LEU A 98 1.40 16.10 -0.56
CA LEU A 98 0.49 16.78 -1.47
C LEU A 98 -0.61 15.80 -1.90
N PRO A 99 -1.88 16.24 -1.96
CA PRO A 99 -2.94 15.41 -2.54
C PRO A 99 -2.65 15.10 -4.01
N THR A 100 -2.56 13.82 -4.35
CA THR A 100 -2.31 13.33 -5.72
C THR A 100 -3.25 12.19 -6.08
N ARG A 101 -3.31 11.84 -7.36
CA ARG A 101 -4.03 10.66 -7.85
C ARG A 101 -3.30 9.32 -7.57
N LEU A 102 -2.18 9.34 -6.85
CA LEU A 102 -1.43 8.14 -6.50
C LEU A 102 -2.00 7.46 -5.25
N LEU A 103 -1.77 6.15 -5.17
CA LEU A 103 -1.89 5.37 -3.93
C LEU A 103 -0.54 4.72 -3.62
N ASP A 104 -0.19 4.72 -2.34
CA ASP A 104 1.00 4.09 -1.78
C ASP A 104 0.81 2.59 -1.56
N TRP A 105 1.81 1.81 -1.92
CA TRP A 105 1.86 0.38 -1.67
C TRP A 105 3.26 0.04 -1.16
N THR A 106 3.41 -1.17 -0.67
CA THR A 106 4.70 -1.75 -0.32
C THR A 106 4.81 -3.15 -0.88
N PHE A 107 6.00 -3.57 -1.28
CA PHE A 107 6.28 -4.98 -1.58
C PHE A 107 6.41 -5.84 -0.32
N SER A 108 6.47 -5.24 0.87
CA SER A 108 6.65 -5.93 2.13
C SER A 108 5.30 -6.20 2.83
N PRO A 109 4.89 -7.47 3.01
CA PRO A 109 3.66 -7.78 3.73
C PRO A 109 3.71 -7.30 5.19
N LEU A 110 4.89 -7.28 5.82
CA LEU A 110 5.05 -6.80 7.20
C LEU A 110 4.91 -5.27 7.30
N VAL A 111 5.35 -4.52 6.28
CA VAL A 111 5.09 -3.07 6.22
C VAL A 111 3.59 -2.83 5.98
N GLY A 112 2.93 -3.68 5.19
CA GLY A 112 1.46 -3.68 5.07
C GLY A 112 0.77 -3.88 6.42
N LEU A 113 1.20 -4.87 7.21
CA LEU A 113 0.68 -5.09 8.57
C LEU A 113 0.95 -3.92 9.51
N HIS A 114 2.13 -3.29 9.43
CA HIS A 114 2.44 -2.09 10.20
C HIS A 114 1.38 -1.01 9.97
N PHE A 115 1.08 -0.68 8.71
CA PHE A 115 0.05 0.33 8.40
C PHE A 115 -1.37 -0.10 8.78
N ALA A 116 -1.66 -1.39 8.84
CA ALA A 116 -2.94 -1.90 9.32
C ALA A 116 -3.13 -1.79 10.84
N THR A 117 -2.05 -1.53 11.58
CA THR A 117 -2.02 -1.61 13.05
C THR A 117 -1.36 -0.40 13.73
N ALA A 118 -0.87 0.58 12.97
CA ALA A 118 -0.12 1.73 13.49
C ALA A 118 -0.97 2.81 14.18
N ASP A 119 -2.27 2.88 13.87
CA ASP A 119 -3.16 3.89 14.44
C ASP A 119 -3.69 3.45 15.80
N LEU A 120 -3.15 4.05 16.87
CA LEU A 120 -3.48 3.71 18.26
C LEU A 120 -4.91 4.09 18.64
N ASP A 121 -5.46 5.13 18.01
CA ASP A 121 -6.84 5.57 18.25
C ASP A 121 -7.87 4.61 17.63
N ARG A 122 -7.42 3.58 16.92
CA ARG A 122 -8.26 2.63 16.17
C ARG A 122 -7.86 1.17 16.40
N LEU A 123 -7.29 0.88 17.57
CA LEU A 123 -6.93 -0.50 17.94
C LEU A 123 -8.16 -1.37 18.20
N ASP A 124 -9.27 -0.77 18.62
CA ASP A 124 -10.56 -1.41 18.88
C ASP A 124 -11.38 -1.71 17.60
N GLU A 125 -11.02 -1.09 16.48
CA GLU A 125 -11.59 -1.35 15.17
C GLU A 125 -10.77 -2.40 14.40
N ASP A 126 -11.41 -3.15 13.50
CA ASP A 126 -10.68 -4.04 12.60
C ASP A 126 -9.84 -3.23 11.61
N GLY A 127 -8.64 -3.71 11.30
CA GLY A 127 -7.81 -3.22 10.19
C GLY A 127 -7.92 -4.10 8.95
N ALA A 128 -7.25 -3.72 7.88
CA ALA A 128 -7.10 -4.58 6.70
C ALA A 128 -5.77 -4.36 5.98
N VAL A 129 -5.30 -5.42 5.33
CA VAL A 129 -4.24 -5.37 4.33
C VAL A 129 -4.84 -5.79 2.99
N TRP A 130 -4.80 -4.88 2.03
CA TRP A 130 -5.08 -5.19 0.63
C TRP A 130 -3.85 -5.85 0.03
N VAL A 131 -4.04 -6.96 -0.68
CA VAL A 131 -3.01 -7.66 -1.45
C VAL A 131 -3.45 -7.65 -2.90
N VAL A 132 -2.67 -7.01 -3.76
CA VAL A 132 -2.94 -6.92 -5.21
C VAL A 132 -1.85 -7.66 -5.96
N ASP A 133 -2.25 -8.54 -6.87
CA ASP A 133 -1.33 -9.15 -7.83
C ASP A 133 -1.07 -8.17 -8.96
N VAL A 134 0.15 -7.61 -9.00
CA VAL A 134 0.49 -6.59 -9.98
C VAL A 134 0.67 -7.17 -11.39
N ASP A 135 0.99 -8.46 -11.51
CA ASP A 135 1.11 -9.12 -12.81
C ASP A 135 -0.29 -9.37 -13.41
N GLU A 136 -1.23 -9.83 -12.59
CA GLU A 136 -2.63 -9.97 -13.00
C GLU A 136 -3.26 -8.61 -13.34
N ALA A 137 -2.96 -7.56 -12.57
CA ALA A 137 -3.39 -6.21 -12.90
C ALA A 137 -2.76 -5.70 -14.21
N ALA A 138 -1.46 -5.92 -14.40
CA ALA A 138 -0.74 -5.57 -15.62
C ALA A 138 -1.31 -6.29 -16.85
N SER A 139 -1.80 -7.53 -16.70
CA SER A 139 -2.43 -8.29 -17.78
C SER A 139 -3.64 -7.57 -18.43
N LYS A 140 -4.28 -6.66 -17.68
CA LYS A 140 -5.45 -5.85 -18.10
C LYS A 140 -5.08 -4.54 -18.78
N LEU A 141 -3.79 -4.17 -18.82
CA LEU A 141 -3.35 -2.93 -19.46
C LEU A 141 -3.43 -3.04 -21.00
N PRO A 142 -3.50 -1.90 -21.72
CA PRO A 142 -3.29 -1.85 -23.17
C PRO A 142 -1.98 -2.52 -23.61
N SER A 143 -1.93 -3.06 -24.83
CA SER A 143 -0.74 -3.73 -25.39
C SER A 143 0.52 -2.87 -25.31
N GLU A 144 0.41 -1.58 -25.61
CA GLU A 144 1.53 -0.64 -25.61
C GLU A 144 2.20 -0.56 -24.25
N LEU A 145 1.41 -0.54 -23.17
CA LEU A 145 1.93 -0.53 -21.80
C LEU A 145 2.43 -1.91 -21.38
N ARG A 146 1.71 -2.98 -21.71
CA ARG A 146 2.13 -4.35 -21.38
C ARG A 146 3.46 -4.73 -22.02
N ASP A 147 3.63 -4.39 -23.29
CA ASP A 147 4.84 -4.71 -24.03
C ASP A 147 6.06 -3.95 -23.49
N SER A 148 5.85 -2.77 -22.88
CA SER A 148 6.94 -1.99 -22.27
C SER A 148 7.40 -2.50 -20.90
N LEU A 149 6.60 -3.32 -20.19
CA LEU A 149 7.03 -3.97 -18.94
C LEU A 149 8.07 -5.07 -19.17
N ASP A 150 8.04 -5.71 -20.35
CA ASP A 150 8.88 -6.87 -20.70
C ASP A 150 8.83 -7.97 -19.62
N THR A 151 9.87 -8.05 -18.78
CA THR A 151 10.05 -9.06 -17.72
C THR A 151 9.89 -8.48 -16.31
N ALA A 152 9.64 -7.18 -16.19
CA ALA A 152 9.42 -6.49 -14.92
C ALA A 152 7.96 -6.64 -14.44
N HIS A 153 7.77 -6.63 -13.13
CA HIS A 153 6.45 -6.67 -12.50
C HIS A 153 5.77 -5.28 -12.48
N VAL A 154 6.56 -4.22 -12.41
CA VAL A 154 6.08 -2.83 -12.27
C VAL A 154 6.93 -1.90 -13.12
N PHE A 155 6.36 -0.75 -13.48
CA PHE A 155 7.06 0.26 -14.26
C PHE A 155 8.03 1.06 -13.38
N THR A 156 9.00 1.72 -14.01
CA THR A 156 9.73 2.84 -13.41
C THR A 156 9.12 4.17 -13.83
N THR A 157 9.51 5.27 -13.20
CA THR A 157 9.10 6.60 -13.70
C THR A 157 9.62 6.91 -15.10
N ASP A 158 10.72 6.28 -15.52
CA ASP A 158 11.30 6.48 -16.84
C ASP A 158 10.47 5.75 -17.90
N ASP A 159 10.09 4.48 -17.66
CA ASP A 159 9.20 3.71 -18.54
C ASP A 159 7.87 4.43 -18.77
N LEU A 160 7.29 4.98 -17.69
CA LEU A 160 6.06 5.77 -17.80
C LEU A 160 6.27 7.10 -18.52
N THR A 161 7.43 7.73 -18.39
CA THR A 161 7.75 8.98 -19.11
C THR A 161 7.88 8.74 -20.60
N GLU A 162 8.47 7.60 -20.99
CA GLU A 162 8.57 7.18 -22.39
C GLU A 162 7.20 6.85 -23.00
N SER A 163 6.33 6.20 -22.22
CA SER A 163 4.98 5.84 -22.64
C SER A 163 4.01 7.03 -22.66
N ALA A 164 4.11 7.93 -21.67
CA ALA A 164 3.26 9.11 -21.52
C ALA A 164 3.98 10.23 -20.76
N ALA A 165 4.35 11.31 -21.47
CA ALA A 165 5.06 12.44 -20.88
C ALA A 165 4.16 13.33 -20.00
N THR A 166 2.84 13.25 -20.19
CA THR A 166 1.82 14.00 -19.43
C THR A 166 0.70 13.09 -18.91
N LEU A 167 0.03 13.48 -17.82
CA LEU A 167 -1.14 12.74 -17.30
C LEU A 167 -2.28 12.66 -18.32
N GLY A 168 -2.45 13.68 -19.16
CA GLY A 168 -3.47 13.66 -20.21
C GLY A 168 -3.10 12.74 -21.38
N GLU A 169 -1.81 12.50 -21.65
CA GLU A 169 -1.38 11.44 -22.59
C GLU A 169 -1.61 10.06 -21.98
N PHE A 170 -1.31 9.90 -20.68
CA PHE A 170 -1.56 8.67 -19.96
C PHE A 170 -3.04 8.27 -19.99
N ASP A 171 -3.95 9.21 -19.67
CA ASP A 171 -5.39 8.98 -19.73
C ASP A 171 -5.82 8.56 -21.17
N ARG A 172 -5.25 9.20 -22.19
CA ARG A 172 -5.55 8.91 -23.61
C ARG A 172 -5.04 7.57 -24.11
N LEU A 173 -4.06 6.94 -23.47
CA LEU A 173 -3.58 5.60 -23.87
C LEU A 173 -4.71 4.56 -23.78
N PHE A 174 -5.55 4.66 -22.75
CA PHE A 174 -6.69 3.77 -22.55
C PHE A 174 -7.82 4.07 -23.54
N ASP A 175 -8.13 5.35 -23.75
CA ASP A 175 -9.14 5.79 -24.72
C ASP A 175 -8.80 5.35 -26.15
N ALA A 176 -7.54 5.50 -26.56
CA ALA A 176 -7.08 5.16 -27.91
C ALA A 176 -7.09 3.65 -28.18
N ALA A 177 -6.87 2.85 -27.14
CA ALA A 177 -6.88 1.39 -27.22
C ALA A 177 -8.29 0.79 -27.09
N ASP A 178 -9.34 1.62 -26.87
CA ASP A 178 -10.69 1.16 -26.50
C ASP A 178 -10.64 0.15 -25.34
N ALA A 179 -9.75 0.42 -24.38
CA ALA A 179 -9.43 -0.46 -23.28
C ALA A 179 -10.09 0.02 -21.98
N ASP A 180 -10.54 -0.92 -21.15
CA ASP A 180 -11.01 -0.60 -19.82
C ASP A 180 -9.87 0.02 -18.98
N PRO A 181 -10.14 1.12 -18.25
CA PRO A 181 -9.22 1.69 -17.27
C PRO A 181 -8.66 0.62 -16.33
N ALA A 182 -7.35 0.52 -16.22
CA ALA A 182 -6.67 -0.42 -15.33
C ALA A 182 -5.50 0.25 -14.60
N PRO A 183 -5.19 -0.19 -13.36
CA PRO A 183 -4.17 0.46 -12.55
C PRO A 183 -2.78 0.11 -13.05
N VAL A 184 -1.92 1.13 -13.10
CA VAL A 184 -0.51 0.99 -13.39
C VAL A 184 0.27 1.12 -12.09
N PHE A 185 1.07 0.10 -11.78
CA PHE A 185 1.96 0.08 -10.63
C PHE A 185 3.38 0.48 -11.05
N PHE A 186 4.02 1.36 -10.29
CA PHE A 186 5.36 1.82 -10.62
C PHE A 186 6.21 2.15 -9.39
N GLU A 187 7.52 1.95 -9.50
CA GLU A 187 8.47 2.34 -8.48
C GLU A 187 8.76 3.84 -8.57
N PRO A 188 8.62 4.58 -7.46
CA PRO A 188 9.12 5.94 -7.42
C PRO A 188 10.66 5.95 -7.47
N PRO A 189 11.28 7.03 -7.96
CA PRO A 189 12.71 7.19 -7.82
C PRO A 189 13.11 7.15 -6.34
N SER A 190 14.32 6.72 -6.03
CA SER A 190 14.88 6.79 -4.68
C SER A 190 15.07 8.25 -4.26
N LEU A 191 14.00 8.89 -3.79
CA LEU A 191 13.99 10.29 -3.37
C LEU A 191 14.62 10.46 -1.99
N ASP A 192 14.37 9.50 -1.10
CA ASP A 192 14.86 9.52 0.26
C ASP A 192 14.88 8.11 0.90
N GLU A 193 15.34 8.04 2.14
CA GLU A 193 15.40 6.80 2.92
C GLU A 193 14.02 6.24 3.27
N ARG A 194 12.99 7.09 3.40
CA ARG A 194 11.62 6.64 3.72
C ARG A 194 11.08 5.73 2.61
N ILE A 195 11.21 6.13 1.35
CA ILE A 195 10.75 5.33 0.21
C ILE A 195 11.46 3.97 0.17
N VAL A 196 12.77 3.97 0.41
CA VAL A 196 13.58 2.75 0.42
C VAL A 196 13.18 1.84 1.59
N ASN A 197 13.06 2.37 2.80
CA ASN A 197 12.77 1.59 4.00
C ASN A 197 11.37 0.99 4.01
N GLN A 198 10.41 1.66 3.36
CA GLN A 198 9.05 1.15 3.20
C GLN A 198 8.94 0.11 2.06
N PHE A 199 10.00 -0.10 1.29
CA PHE A 199 9.98 -0.91 0.07
C PHE A 199 8.80 -0.52 -0.83
N ALA A 200 8.66 0.79 -1.07
CA ALA A 200 7.45 1.42 -1.57
C ALA A 200 7.32 1.36 -3.09
N LEU A 201 6.07 1.31 -3.54
CA LEU A 201 5.65 1.53 -4.93
C LEU A 201 4.36 2.35 -4.96
N PHE A 202 4.01 2.89 -6.12
CA PHE A 202 2.77 3.61 -6.34
C PHE A 202 1.86 2.92 -7.34
N SER A 203 0.56 3.14 -7.21
CA SER A 203 -0.40 2.83 -8.27
C SER A 203 -1.10 4.09 -8.76
N VAL A 204 -1.41 4.15 -10.05
CA VAL A 204 -2.20 5.21 -10.69
C VAL A 204 -3.27 4.62 -11.58
N LEU A 205 -4.48 5.19 -11.53
CA LEU A 205 -5.56 4.89 -12.49
C LEU A 205 -5.70 6.04 -13.48
N PRO A 206 -6.04 5.77 -14.76
CA PRO A 206 -6.47 6.81 -15.67
C PRO A 206 -7.82 7.38 -15.22
N GLY A 207 -8.00 8.69 -15.33
CA GLY A 207 -9.16 9.38 -14.74
C GLY A 207 -9.01 9.60 -13.22
N PRO A 208 -8.63 10.80 -12.76
CA PRO A 208 -8.33 11.10 -11.35
C PRO A 208 -9.53 10.96 -10.41
N GLU A 209 -10.74 10.97 -10.95
CA GLU A 209 -11.99 10.76 -10.22
C GLU A 209 -12.26 9.29 -9.88
N ARG A 210 -11.59 8.35 -10.56
CA ARG A 210 -11.82 6.90 -10.39
C ARG A 210 -11.23 6.39 -9.07
N HIS A 211 -11.76 5.27 -8.61
CA HIS A 211 -11.35 4.64 -7.37
C HIS A 211 -10.85 3.23 -7.62
N LEU A 212 -9.65 2.92 -7.11
CA LEU A 212 -9.08 1.59 -7.26
C LEU A 212 -9.93 0.53 -6.55
N GLY A 213 -10.61 0.89 -5.47
CA GLY A 213 -11.51 -0.03 -4.78
C GLY A 213 -12.71 -0.47 -5.63
N ASP A 214 -13.17 0.34 -6.59
CA ASP A 214 -14.24 -0.04 -7.51
C ASP A 214 -13.67 -0.94 -8.60
N TRP A 215 -12.51 -0.57 -9.16
CA TRP A 215 -11.83 -1.39 -10.15
C TRP A 215 -11.53 -2.80 -9.63
N LEU A 216 -11.00 -2.93 -8.40
CA LEU A 216 -10.72 -4.24 -7.80
C LEU A 216 -12.00 -5.05 -7.62
N ARG A 217 -13.11 -4.44 -7.18
CA ARG A 217 -14.40 -5.14 -7.03
C ARG A 217 -14.88 -5.77 -8.35
N ASP A 218 -14.62 -5.09 -9.47
CA ASP A 218 -14.95 -5.58 -10.81
C ASP A 218 -13.93 -6.61 -11.34
N HIS A 219 -12.77 -6.74 -10.69
CA HIS A 219 -11.67 -7.65 -11.03
C HIS A 219 -11.23 -8.51 -9.83
N PRO A 220 -12.11 -9.41 -9.33
CA PRO A 220 -11.85 -10.19 -8.12
C PRO A 220 -10.65 -11.13 -8.23
N ASP A 221 -10.13 -11.40 -9.43
CA ASP A 221 -8.95 -12.25 -9.61
C ASP A 221 -7.62 -11.51 -9.35
N CYS A 222 -7.66 -10.18 -9.30
CA CYS A 222 -6.46 -9.35 -9.11
C CYS A 222 -6.14 -9.06 -7.64
N TYR A 223 -6.99 -9.45 -6.68
CA TYR A 223 -6.77 -9.10 -5.28
C TYR A 223 -7.34 -10.08 -4.26
N ARG A 224 -6.84 -9.92 -3.04
CA ARG A 224 -7.49 -10.38 -1.81
C ARG A 224 -7.39 -9.31 -0.74
N LYS A 225 -8.32 -9.33 0.21
CA LYS A 225 -8.33 -8.43 1.35
C LYS A 225 -8.21 -9.26 2.63
N VAL A 226 -7.12 -9.05 3.36
CA VAL A 226 -6.88 -9.71 4.65
C VAL A 226 -7.34 -8.76 5.75
N VAL A 227 -8.48 -9.05 6.38
CA VAL A 227 -8.95 -8.33 7.56
C VAL A 227 -8.10 -8.74 8.75
N ILE A 228 -7.63 -7.74 9.49
CA ILE A 228 -6.85 -7.85 10.72
C ILE A 228 -7.77 -7.50 11.88
N PRO A 229 -8.32 -8.50 12.59
CA PRO A 229 -9.19 -8.25 13.73
C PRO A 229 -8.56 -7.34 14.79
N SER A 230 -9.36 -6.50 15.44
CA SER A 230 -8.88 -5.62 16.53
C SER A 230 -8.14 -6.39 17.63
N ASP A 231 -8.69 -7.54 18.05
CA ASP A 231 -8.15 -8.39 19.11
C ASP A 231 -6.76 -8.98 18.81
N VAL A 232 -6.33 -9.03 17.54
CA VAL A 232 -4.97 -9.50 17.16
C VAL A 232 -4.00 -8.36 16.83
N LYS A 233 -4.45 -7.11 16.73
CA LYS A 233 -3.60 -5.98 16.32
C LYS A 233 -2.38 -5.80 17.22
N MET A 234 -2.56 -5.91 18.54
CA MET A 234 -1.46 -5.76 19.50
C MET A 234 -0.45 -6.89 19.42
N GLU A 235 -0.88 -8.15 19.25
CA GLU A 235 0.04 -9.27 19.02
C GLU A 235 0.90 -9.01 17.77
N ILE A 236 0.27 -8.52 16.70
CA ILE A 236 0.96 -8.19 15.44
C ILE A 236 1.95 -7.04 15.67
N ARG A 237 1.56 -5.97 16.37
CA ARG A 237 2.45 -4.83 16.66
C ARG A 237 3.71 -5.23 17.41
N ASP A 238 3.57 -6.00 18.49
CA ASP A 238 4.70 -6.39 19.31
C ASP A 238 5.67 -7.30 18.53
N LYS A 239 5.13 -8.17 17.67
CA LYS A 239 5.94 -9.05 16.81
C LYS A 239 6.60 -8.30 15.65
N LEU A 240 5.97 -7.26 15.11
CA LEU A 240 6.60 -6.35 14.16
C LEU A 240 7.77 -5.60 14.79
N ASP A 241 7.63 -5.13 16.03
CA ASP A 241 8.72 -4.49 16.77
C ASP A 241 9.90 -5.44 16.96
N ALA A 242 9.64 -6.71 17.32
CA ALA A 242 10.66 -7.75 17.42
C ALA A 242 11.33 -8.07 16.07
N ALA A 243 10.61 -7.89 14.95
CA ALA A 243 11.13 -8.01 13.59
C ALA A 243 11.80 -6.71 13.08
N ASN A 244 11.91 -5.67 13.92
CA ASN A 244 12.43 -4.34 13.59
C ASN A 244 11.64 -3.61 12.48
N ILE A 245 10.34 -3.93 12.31
CA ILE A 245 9.41 -3.18 11.46
C ILE A 245 8.69 -2.14 12.33
N THR A 246 9.34 -0.99 12.48
CA THR A 246 9.00 0.05 13.45
C THR A 246 8.89 1.42 12.78
N GLU A 247 8.23 2.37 13.43
CA GLU A 247 8.10 3.76 12.94
C GLU A 247 9.48 4.38 12.71
N ARG A 248 10.44 4.19 13.63
CA ARG A 248 11.82 4.68 13.49
C ARG A 248 12.56 4.13 12.27
N MET A 249 12.18 2.94 11.78
CA MET A 249 12.78 2.35 10.58
C MET A 249 12.05 2.84 9.32
N LEU A 250 10.71 2.90 9.35
CA LEU A 250 9.90 3.27 8.19
C LEU A 250 9.84 4.78 7.95
N PHE A 251 10.08 5.59 8.98
CA PHE A 251 10.08 7.05 8.95
C PHE A 251 11.38 7.56 9.61
N PRO A 252 12.49 7.61 8.86
CA PRO A 252 13.77 8.08 9.38
C PRO A 252 13.69 9.51 9.92
N GLY A 253 14.38 9.76 11.02
CA GLY A 253 14.42 11.07 11.68
C GLY A 253 13.90 11.03 13.11
N LEU A 254 13.81 12.21 13.72
CA LEU A 254 13.36 12.35 15.11
C LEU A 254 11.86 12.09 15.27
N ASP A 255 11.07 12.40 14.25
CA ASP A 255 9.61 12.22 14.30
C ASP A 255 9.26 10.73 14.41
N GLY A 256 9.75 9.88 13.48
CA GLY A 256 9.50 8.43 13.57
C GLY A 256 10.15 7.76 14.79
N LEU A 257 11.25 8.31 15.32
CA LEU A 257 11.81 7.86 16.59
C LEU A 257 10.90 8.20 17.77
N ALA A 258 10.34 9.42 17.80
CA ALA A 258 9.42 9.85 18.83
C ALA A 258 8.13 9.01 18.80
N ASP A 259 7.53 8.83 17.62
CA ASP A 259 6.33 8.02 17.44
C ASP A 259 6.55 6.57 17.92
N TRP A 260 7.70 5.97 17.57
CA TRP A 260 8.07 4.64 18.04
C TRP A 260 8.17 4.57 19.56
N LEU A 261 8.88 5.52 20.19
CA LEU A 261 9.06 5.55 21.64
C LEU A 261 7.73 5.78 22.38
N GLU A 262 6.93 6.74 21.91
CA GLU A 262 5.62 7.03 22.49
C GLU A 262 4.76 5.76 22.51
N ARG A 263 4.60 5.10 21.36
CA ARG A 263 3.84 3.86 21.28
C ARG A 263 4.43 2.74 22.13
N TYR A 264 5.72 2.47 22.00
CA TYR A 264 6.36 1.32 22.64
C TYR A 264 6.28 1.36 24.17
N TYR A 265 6.31 2.56 24.76
CA TYR A 265 6.24 2.74 26.20
C TYR A 265 4.83 3.10 26.73
N THR A 266 3.85 3.29 25.85
CA THR A 266 2.45 3.53 26.25
C THR A 266 1.77 2.20 26.59
N PRO A 267 1.28 2.02 27.83
CA PRO A 267 0.49 0.84 28.17
C PRO A 267 -0.83 0.84 27.39
N VAL A 268 -1.24 -0.34 26.93
CA VAL A 268 -2.58 -0.54 26.38
C VAL A 268 -3.50 -1.02 27.49
N ASP A 269 -4.69 -0.43 27.59
CA ASP A 269 -5.68 -0.85 28.58
C ASP A 269 -6.04 -2.33 28.39
N GLY A 270 -6.04 -3.09 29.49
CA GLY A 270 -6.23 -4.54 29.46
C GLY A 270 -7.57 -5.01 28.87
N ASP A 271 -8.57 -4.13 28.79
CA ASP A 271 -9.86 -4.40 28.15
C ASP A 271 -9.78 -4.42 26.61
N GLN A 272 -8.68 -3.93 26.01
CA GLN A 272 -8.46 -3.90 24.56
C GLN A 272 -7.58 -5.05 24.04
N VAL A 273 -7.07 -5.91 24.92
CA VAL A 273 -6.15 -7.00 24.54
C VAL A 273 -6.68 -8.33 25.06
N SER A 274 -7.06 -9.23 24.15
CA SER A 274 -7.39 -10.61 24.50
C SER A 274 -6.10 -11.41 24.63
N ALA A 275 -5.75 -11.85 25.85
CA ALA A 275 -4.68 -12.83 26.02
C ALA A 275 -5.07 -14.12 25.28
N PRO A 276 -4.18 -14.75 24.50
CA PRO A 276 -4.51 -16.02 23.84
C PRO A 276 -4.88 -17.06 24.89
N ASP A 277 -5.98 -17.79 24.66
CA ASP A 277 -6.40 -18.91 25.51
C ASP A 277 -5.24 -19.90 25.64
N ASN A 278 -4.68 -19.97 26.84
CA ASN A 278 -3.47 -20.72 27.13
C ASN A 278 -3.79 -22.21 27.32
N GLU A 279 -4.43 -22.86 26.34
CA GLU A 279 -4.80 -24.29 26.41
C GLU A 279 -3.61 -25.25 26.18
N HIS A 280 -2.36 -24.77 26.11
CA HIS A 280 -1.18 -25.62 25.85
C HIS A 280 -0.07 -25.57 26.90
N GLN A 281 -0.31 -25.01 28.09
CA GLN A 281 0.59 -25.24 29.22
C GLN A 281 0.25 -26.55 29.92
N GLY A 282 0.74 -27.66 29.37
CA GLY A 282 0.85 -28.91 30.12
C GLY A 282 1.62 -28.62 31.41
N SER A 283 0.98 -28.89 32.56
CA SER A 283 1.59 -28.72 33.87
C SER A 283 2.95 -29.43 33.93
N PRO A 284 4.01 -28.77 34.41
CA PRO A 284 5.22 -29.47 34.80
C PRO A 284 4.96 -30.09 36.18
N SER A 285 4.17 -31.15 36.24
CA SER A 285 4.20 -32.08 37.37
C SER A 285 4.83 -33.40 36.90
N ASP A 286 5.72 -33.92 37.73
CA ASP A 286 6.37 -35.23 37.64
C ASP A 286 7.64 -35.31 36.78
N ARG A 287 8.68 -34.60 37.24
CA ARG A 287 10.04 -35.18 37.27
C ARG A 287 10.75 -34.87 38.59
N GLU A 288 10.25 -35.48 39.66
CA GLU A 288 11.09 -35.90 40.78
C GLU A 288 11.14 -37.42 40.80
N LYS A 289 12.27 -37.98 40.34
CA LYS A 289 13.01 -39.14 40.88
C LYS A 289 14.06 -39.62 39.89
#